data_AF-A0A0D2ZX38-F1
#
_entry.id   AF-A0A0D2ZX38-F1
#
_cell.length_a   1.000
_cell.length_b   1.000
_cell.length_c   1.000
_cell.angle_alpha   90.00
_cell.angle_beta   90.00
_cell.angle_gamma   90.00
#
_symmetry.space_group_name_H-M   'P 1'
#
loop_
_entity.id
_entity.type
_entity.pdbx_description
1 polymer ?
#
loop_
_entity_poly.entity_id
_entity_poly.type
_entity_poly.pdbx_seq_one_letter_code
_entity_poly.pdbx_strand_id
1 'polypeptide(L)'
;MSCLLLSRLSRLCLRKPPALGVRGRYFCGSRFLSQTPIYRIVRADDCRYSSEDVSVGRLVVRNVNASEEKDEVLEKMVPADLMNGTIGGSHGWVATMDEYFVRLYDDLNPGASDSDPKRIVLGRPKTLPHCQTELVTNVAMSSSPEDEDCILAVKFLGPQLSFCRP
;
A
#
# COMPACT_ATOMS: atom_id res chain seq x y z
N MET A 1 -17.38 -24.96 -51.63
CA MET A 1 -17.71 -23.96 -50.59
C MET A 1 -17.07 -24.47 -49.29
N SER A 2 -15.74 -24.35 -49.17
CA SER A 2 -15.02 -23.41 -48.27
C SER A 2 -15.37 -23.64 -46.79
N CYS A 3 -14.45 -23.85 -45.83
CA CYS A 3 -13.00 -24.00 -45.82
C CYS A 3 -12.60 -24.54 -44.43
N LEU A 4 -11.56 -25.37 -44.39
CA LEU A 4 -10.90 -25.94 -43.21
C LEU A 4 -10.25 -24.86 -42.33
N LEU A 5 -10.50 -24.83 -41.02
CA LEU A 5 -9.68 -24.08 -40.05
C LEU A 5 -9.65 -24.78 -38.67
N LEU A 6 -9.15 -26.01 -38.63
CA LEU A 6 -8.80 -26.75 -37.40
C LEU A 6 -7.32 -27.14 -37.40
N SER A 7 -6.44 -26.21 -37.81
CA SER A 7 -5.02 -26.51 -37.98
C SER A 7 -4.10 -25.33 -37.65
N ARG A 8 -4.09 -24.82 -36.40
CA ARG A 8 -2.98 -23.97 -35.90
C ARG A 8 -2.67 -24.09 -34.38
N LEU A 9 -2.83 -25.27 -33.77
CA LEU A 9 -2.37 -25.53 -32.40
C LEU A 9 -1.00 -26.24 -32.30
N SER A 10 -0.11 -26.07 -33.28
CA SER A 10 1.17 -26.82 -33.29
C SER A 10 2.40 -25.98 -33.66
N ARG A 11 2.41 -24.66 -33.39
CA ARG A 11 3.63 -23.83 -33.47
C ARG A 11 3.64 -22.68 -32.46
N LEU A 12 3.68 -22.99 -31.18
CA LEU A 12 4.41 -22.14 -30.22
C LEU A 12 5.45 -23.04 -29.57
N CYS A 13 6.55 -23.18 -30.29
CA CYS A 13 7.77 -23.81 -29.82
C CYS A 13 8.12 -23.23 -28.44
N LEU A 14 8.58 -24.09 -27.53
CA LEU A 14 9.42 -23.73 -26.38
C LEU A 14 10.57 -22.84 -26.89
N ARG A 15 10.36 -21.53 -26.92
CA ARG A 15 11.45 -20.57 -26.94
C ARG A 15 11.86 -20.42 -25.50
N LYS A 16 13.02 -20.99 -25.17
CA LYS A 16 13.80 -20.59 -23.98
C LYS A 16 13.68 -19.06 -23.85
N PRO A 17 13.32 -18.52 -22.68
CA PRO A 17 13.41 -17.09 -22.49
C PRO A 17 14.85 -16.69 -22.83
N PRO A 18 15.08 -15.63 -23.62
CA PRO A 18 16.42 -15.09 -23.73
C PRO A 18 16.90 -14.82 -22.30
N ALA A 19 18.13 -15.24 -21.99
CA ALA A 19 18.80 -14.82 -20.77
C ALA A 19 19.04 -13.31 -20.89
N LEU A 20 17.99 -12.53 -20.69
CA LEU A 20 18.05 -11.13 -20.39
C LEU A 20 18.65 -11.08 -19.00
N GLY A 21 19.97 -10.86 -18.95
CA GLY A 21 20.63 -10.27 -17.81
C GLY A 21 19.99 -8.91 -17.56
N VAL A 22 18.79 -8.91 -16.98
CA VAL A 22 18.16 -7.72 -16.43
C VAL A 22 18.96 -7.40 -15.18
N ARG A 23 20.09 -6.73 -15.38
CA ARG A 23 20.73 -5.93 -14.35
C ARG A 23 19.65 -4.92 -13.97
N GLY A 24 18.92 -5.23 -12.90
CA GLY A 24 17.76 -4.48 -12.42
C GLY A 24 18.14 -3.03 -12.21
N ARG A 25 18.00 -2.22 -13.26
CA ARG A 25 17.96 -0.76 -13.13
C ARG A 25 16.54 -0.46 -12.70
N TYR A 26 16.34 -0.52 -11.39
CA TYR A 26 15.28 0.25 -10.77
C TYR A 26 15.40 1.67 -11.30
N PHE A 27 14.35 2.19 -11.92
CA PHE A 27 14.25 3.60 -12.26
C PHE A 27 14.23 4.38 -10.94
N CYS A 28 15.42 4.70 -10.43
CA CYS A 28 15.62 5.54 -9.27
C CYS A 28 15.57 6.99 -9.75
N GLY A 29 14.34 7.51 -9.89
CA GLY A 29 14.07 8.91 -10.17
C GLY A 29 13.94 9.69 -8.87
N SER A 30 15.07 10.17 -8.34
CA SER A 30 15.23 11.44 -7.61
C SER A 30 16.53 11.38 -6.78
N ARG A 31 17.46 12.29 -7.03
CA ARG A 31 18.62 12.50 -6.17
C ARG A 31 18.20 13.39 -5.00
N PHE A 32 17.78 12.81 -3.89
CA PHE A 32 17.56 13.56 -2.65
C PHE A 32 18.89 13.70 -1.88
N LEU A 33 19.43 14.92 -1.85
CA LEU A 33 20.56 15.33 -1.01
C LEU A 33 20.07 15.58 0.42
N SER A 34 19.83 14.48 1.13
CA SER A 34 19.65 14.29 2.57
C SER A 34 18.88 12.98 2.68
N GLN A 35 19.57 11.85 2.85
CA GLN A 35 18.91 10.55 2.88
C GLN A 35 18.10 10.44 4.19
N THR A 36 16.82 10.79 4.14
CA THR A 36 15.90 10.34 5.18
C THR A 36 15.92 8.81 5.16
N PRO A 37 16.13 8.16 6.32
CA PRO A 37 16.15 6.71 6.39
C PRO A 37 14.79 6.17 5.92
N ILE A 38 14.85 5.21 4.99
CA ILE A 38 13.64 4.53 4.51
C ILE A 38 13.35 3.40 5.48
N TYR A 39 12.20 3.46 6.13
CA TYR A 39 11.75 2.43 7.07
C TYR A 39 10.75 1.49 6.41
N ARG A 40 10.92 0.19 6.68
CA ARG A 40 9.90 -0.83 6.46
C ARG A 40 9.19 -1.10 7.77
N ILE A 41 7.87 -1.01 7.79
CA ILE A 41 7.05 -1.43 8.94
C ILE A 41 7.07 -2.97 9.00
N VAL A 42 7.40 -3.52 10.17
CA VAL A 42 7.51 -4.97 10.39
C VAL A 42 6.28 -5.49 11.12
N ARG A 43 5.96 -4.89 12.27
CA ARG A 43 4.86 -5.30 13.16
C ARG A 43 4.58 -4.23 14.23
N ALA A 44 3.51 -4.42 14.99
CA ALA A 44 3.32 -3.75 16.26
C ALA A 44 3.55 -4.76 17.39
N ASP A 45 4.39 -4.42 18.36
CA ASP A 45 4.63 -5.28 19.53
C ASP A 45 3.58 -4.99 20.60
N ASP A 46 2.80 -6.01 20.93
CA ASP A 46 1.74 -5.93 21.93
C ASP A 46 2.22 -5.26 23.22
N CYS A 47 1.51 -4.24 23.65
CA CYS A 47 1.73 -3.63 24.95
C CYS A 47 0.68 -4.14 25.93
N ARG A 48 1.10 -4.47 27.17
CA ARG A 48 0.19 -4.96 28.22
C ARG A 48 -0.84 -3.93 28.71
N TYR A 49 -0.83 -2.71 28.18
CA TYR A 49 -1.78 -1.65 28.50
C TYR A 49 -2.83 -1.55 27.39
N SER A 50 -3.66 -2.58 27.27
CA SER A 50 -4.91 -2.50 26.50
C SER A 50 -5.96 -1.80 27.37
N SER A 51 -6.36 -0.59 27.01
CA SER A 51 -7.69 -0.09 27.42
C SER A 51 -8.75 -0.94 26.71
N GLU A 52 -9.89 -1.21 27.34
CA GLU A 52 -10.82 -2.31 27.00
C GLU A 52 -11.30 -2.37 25.54
N ASP A 53 -11.19 -1.29 24.75
CA ASP A 53 -11.74 -1.21 23.40
C ASP A 53 -10.72 -1.12 22.24
N VAL A 54 -9.42 -0.88 22.48
CA VAL A 54 -8.42 -0.75 21.40
C VAL A 54 -7.09 -1.40 21.76
N SER A 55 -6.72 -2.42 21.00
CA SER A 55 -5.38 -3.03 21.11
C SER A 55 -4.34 -2.08 20.52
N VAL A 56 -3.32 -1.73 21.31
CA VAL A 56 -2.22 -0.85 20.91
C VAL A 56 -0.88 -1.54 21.12
N GLY A 57 0.06 -1.28 20.21
CA GLY A 57 1.40 -1.84 20.27
C GLY A 57 2.49 -0.83 19.89
N ARG A 58 3.74 -1.14 20.23
CA ARG A 58 4.88 -0.33 19.80
C ARG A 58 5.25 -0.64 18.37
N LEU A 59 5.44 0.38 17.56
CA LEU A 59 5.80 0.21 16.16
C LEU A 59 7.21 -0.36 16.04
N VAL A 60 7.34 -1.49 15.33
CA VAL A 60 8.63 -2.08 14.99
C VAL A 60 8.91 -1.83 13.52
N VAL A 61 10.05 -1.22 13.24
CA VAL A 61 10.50 -0.87 11.90
C VAL A 61 11.85 -1.48 11.61
N ARG A 62 12.18 -1.55 10.32
CA ARG A 62 13.52 -1.90 9.84
C ARG A 62 14.02 -0.82 8.91
N ASN A 63 15.19 -0.27 9.21
CA ASN A 63 15.84 0.66 8.29
C ASN A 63 16.38 -0.10 7.08
N VAL A 64 15.82 0.20 5.90
CA VAL A 64 16.17 -0.47 4.64
C VAL A 64 17.57 -0.08 4.17
N ASN A 65 18.07 1.08 4.59
CA ASN A 65 19.39 1.58 4.21
C ASN A 65 20.49 1.17 5.20
N ALA A 66 20.14 0.53 6.32
CA ALA A 66 21.14 0.10 7.31
C ALA A 66 21.98 -1.05 6.75
N SER A 67 23.27 -1.06 7.10
CA SER A 67 24.18 -2.16 6.74
C SER A 67 23.83 -3.47 7.44
N GLU A 68 23.18 -3.39 8.60
CA GLU A 68 22.74 -4.52 9.38
C GLU A 68 21.21 -4.59 9.37
N GLU A 69 20.66 -5.76 9.02
CA GLU A 69 19.21 -6.01 9.07
C GLU A 69 18.76 -6.19 10.51
N LYS A 70 18.58 -5.08 11.22
CA LYS A 70 18.10 -5.06 12.61
C LYS A 70 16.73 -4.42 12.70
N ASP A 71 15.86 -5.05 13.47
CA ASP A 71 14.57 -4.48 13.83
C ASP A 71 14.76 -3.46 14.96
N GLU A 72 14.14 -2.30 14.78
CA GLU A 72 14.15 -1.18 15.70
C GLU A 72 12.75 -1.02 16.28
N VAL A 73 12.63 -1.07 17.60
CA VAL A 73 11.37 -0.82 18.30
C VAL A 73 11.29 0.68 18.59
N LEU A 74 10.29 1.35 18.04
CA LEU A 74 10.04 2.76 18.26
C LEU A 74 9.16 2.95 19.50
N GLU A 75 9.31 4.10 20.17
CA GLU A 75 8.42 4.52 21.27
C GLU A 75 7.04 5.00 20.77
N LYS A 76 6.78 4.88 19.46
CA LYS A 76 5.50 5.20 18.83
C LYS A 76 4.48 4.10 19.10
N MET A 77 3.37 4.47 19.75
CA MET A 77 2.23 3.58 19.97
C MET A 77 1.27 3.66 18.79
N VAL A 78 0.87 2.49 18.26
CA VAL A 78 -0.01 2.38 17.10
C VAL A 78 -1.17 1.42 17.38
N PRO A 79 -2.36 1.65 16.79
CA PRO A 79 -3.45 0.68 16.84
C PRO A 79 -3.01 -0.63 16.17
N ALA A 80 -3.09 -1.75 16.90
CA ALA A 80 -2.67 -3.06 16.39
C ALA A 80 -3.53 -3.50 15.20
N ASP A 81 -4.82 -3.15 15.19
CA ASP A 81 -5.75 -3.50 14.11
C ASP A 81 -5.36 -2.86 12.77
N LEU A 82 -4.64 -1.73 12.80
CA LEU A 82 -4.16 -1.06 11.60
C LEU A 82 -3.13 -1.93 10.85
N MET A 83 -2.36 -2.76 11.55
CA MET A 83 -1.40 -3.68 10.93
C MET A 83 -2.10 -4.76 10.09
N ASN A 84 -3.28 -5.20 10.50
CA ASN A 84 -4.00 -6.29 9.83
C ASN A 84 -4.99 -5.78 8.79
N GLY A 85 -5.54 -4.57 8.98
CA GLY A 85 -6.56 -3.97 8.11
C GLY A 85 -6.04 -3.14 6.94
N THR A 86 -4.71 -3.02 6.76
CA THR A 86 -4.13 -2.18 5.72
C THR A 86 -4.30 -2.79 4.33
N ILE A 87 -4.94 -2.05 3.42
CA ILE A 87 -5.16 -2.43 2.00
C ILE A 87 -4.10 -1.83 1.05
N GLY A 88 -3.23 -0.97 1.56
CA GLY A 88 -2.14 -0.32 0.82
C GLY A 88 -1.56 0.86 1.59
N GLY A 89 -0.47 1.43 1.10
CA GLY A 89 0.12 2.62 1.70
C GLY A 89 1.09 3.32 0.74
N SER A 90 1.20 4.64 0.86
CA SER A 90 2.13 5.48 0.10
C SER A 90 2.39 6.79 0.84
N HIS A 91 3.54 7.42 0.61
CA HIS A 91 3.90 8.72 1.22
C HIS A 91 3.79 8.80 2.75
N GLY A 92 4.00 7.69 3.46
CA GLY A 92 3.86 7.62 4.92
C GLY A 92 2.42 7.42 5.41
N TRP A 93 1.47 7.33 4.50
CA TRP A 93 0.08 7.05 4.82
C TRP A 93 -0.28 5.60 4.53
N VAL A 94 -1.13 5.03 5.37
CA VAL A 94 -1.73 3.71 5.15
C VAL A 94 -3.22 3.85 4.93
N ALA A 95 -3.74 3.05 4.01
CA ALA A 95 -5.15 2.98 3.70
C ALA A 95 -5.76 1.76 4.38
N THR A 96 -6.95 1.92 4.95
CA THR A 96 -7.82 0.82 5.34
C THR A 96 -9.18 1.01 4.67
N MET A 97 -10.00 -0.04 4.73
CA MET A 97 -11.41 0.07 4.34
C MET A 97 -12.27 -0.47 5.46
N ASP A 98 -13.23 0.35 5.86
CA ASP A 98 -14.25 0.00 6.85
C ASP A 98 -15.61 0.06 6.16
N GLU A 99 -16.28 -1.08 6.11
CA GLU A 99 -17.49 -1.35 5.33
C GLU A 99 -17.36 -0.96 3.84
N TYR A 100 -17.52 0.34 3.54
CA TYR A 100 -17.49 0.92 2.19
C TYR A 100 -16.70 2.24 2.11
N PHE A 101 -16.02 2.64 3.18
CA PHE A 101 -15.26 3.88 3.25
C PHE A 101 -13.78 3.60 3.28
N VAL A 102 -13.06 4.17 2.33
CA VAL A 102 -11.60 4.19 2.36
C VAL A 102 -11.16 5.25 3.36
N ARG A 103 -10.25 4.87 4.25
CA ARG A 103 -9.73 5.75 5.30
C ARG A 103 -8.21 5.77 5.19
N LEU A 104 -7.61 6.94 5.33
CA LEU A 104 -6.17 7.13 5.33
C LEU A 104 -5.70 7.52 6.73
N TYR A 105 -4.59 6.91 7.17
CA TYR A 105 -3.98 7.09 8.48
C TYR A 105 -2.49 7.36 8.31
N ASP A 106 -1.95 8.30 9.08
CA ASP A 106 -0.50 8.47 9.23
C ASP A 106 0.05 7.79 10.49
N ASP A 107 -0.80 7.08 11.25
CA ASP A 107 -0.43 6.44 12.53
C ASP A 107 0.79 5.49 12.41
N LEU A 108 1.05 4.89 11.23
CA LEU A 108 2.21 4.01 11.03
C LEU A 108 3.48 4.74 10.53
N ASN A 109 3.43 6.05 10.37
CA ASN A 109 4.58 6.87 10.01
C ASN A 109 5.44 7.16 11.25
N PRO A 110 6.72 6.74 11.28
CA PRO A 110 7.63 7.06 12.39
C PRO A 110 7.81 8.56 12.64
N GLY A 111 7.63 9.39 11.62
CA GLY A 111 7.75 10.85 11.71
C GLY A 111 6.46 11.60 12.04
N ALA A 112 5.31 10.92 12.13
CA ALA A 112 4.03 11.54 12.47
C ALA A 112 3.87 11.73 13.98
N SER A 113 3.00 12.67 14.37
CA SER A 113 2.65 12.93 15.77
C SER A 113 2.00 11.70 16.42
N ASP A 114 2.35 11.43 17.67
CA ASP A 114 1.72 10.37 18.47
C ASP A 114 0.44 10.86 19.16
N SER A 115 0.40 12.12 19.55
CA SER A 115 -0.73 12.72 20.29
C SER A 115 -1.84 13.22 19.37
N ASP A 116 -1.55 13.45 18.10
CA ASP A 116 -2.48 13.99 17.11
C ASP A 116 -2.25 13.32 15.74
N PRO A 117 -2.55 12.01 15.60
CA PRO A 117 -2.46 11.33 14.33
C PRO A 117 -3.52 11.85 13.36
N LYS A 118 -3.14 12.04 12.10
CA LYS A 118 -4.01 12.56 11.06
C LYS A 118 -4.77 11.42 10.39
N ARG A 119 -6.07 11.66 10.18
CA ARG A 119 -6.99 10.66 9.63
C ARG A 119 -7.91 11.33 8.62
N ILE A 120 -7.96 10.77 7.42
CA ILE A 120 -8.80 11.27 6.33
C ILE A 120 -9.81 10.19 5.98
N VAL A 121 -11.10 10.55 5.98
CA VAL A 121 -12.18 9.64 5.57
C VAL A 121 -12.68 10.07 4.22
N LEU A 122 -12.63 9.16 3.25
CA LEU A 122 -13.01 9.43 1.88
C LEU A 122 -14.49 9.12 1.66
N GLY A 123 -15.06 9.79 0.65
CA GLY A 123 -16.41 9.48 0.20
C GLY A 123 -16.54 8.03 -0.29
N ARG A 124 -17.73 7.45 -0.12
CA ARG A 124 -18.04 6.10 -0.60
C ARG A 124 -17.76 6.00 -2.11
N PRO A 125 -16.92 5.04 -2.56
CA PRO A 125 -16.68 4.84 -3.98
C PRO A 125 -17.98 4.52 -4.73
N LYS A 126 -18.21 5.21 -5.84
CA LYS A 126 -19.38 4.95 -6.68
C LYS A 126 -19.20 3.62 -7.41
N THR A 127 -20.12 2.68 -7.20
CA THR A 127 -20.08 1.38 -7.89
C THR A 127 -20.54 1.54 -9.34
N LEU A 128 -19.74 1.03 -10.29
CA LEU A 128 -20.11 0.97 -11.71
C LEU A 128 -20.99 -0.25 -12.02
N PRO A 129 -21.77 -0.25 -13.11
CA PRO A 129 -22.54 -1.42 -13.53
C PRO A 129 -21.68 -2.68 -13.62
N HIS A 130 -22.17 -3.79 -13.09
CA HIS A 130 -21.47 -5.09 -13.04
C HIS A 130 -20.14 -5.08 -12.26
N CYS A 131 -19.90 -4.07 -11.43
CA CYS A 131 -18.75 -3.96 -10.54
C CYS A 131 -19.17 -4.01 -9.08
N GLN A 132 -18.19 -4.07 -8.18
CA GLN A 132 -18.36 -3.98 -6.74
C GLN A 132 -17.27 -3.09 -6.14
N THR A 133 -17.56 -2.48 -4.99
CA THR A 133 -16.62 -1.60 -4.27
C THR A 133 -16.40 -2.00 -2.80
N GLU A 134 -16.78 -3.22 -2.45
CA GLU A 134 -16.72 -3.83 -1.12
C GLU A 134 -15.36 -4.46 -0.81
N LEU A 135 -14.55 -4.77 -1.84
CA LEU A 135 -13.21 -5.33 -1.66
C LEU A 135 -12.19 -4.53 -2.46
N VAL A 136 -11.31 -3.84 -1.75
CA VAL A 136 -10.15 -3.13 -2.31
C VAL A 136 -8.95 -4.06 -2.31
N THR A 137 -8.27 -4.13 -3.44
CA THR A 137 -7.05 -4.94 -3.62
C THR A 137 -5.78 -4.11 -3.59
N ASN A 138 -5.88 -2.80 -3.85
CA ASN A 138 -4.72 -1.90 -3.83
C ASN A 138 -5.16 -0.43 -3.76
N VAL A 139 -4.31 0.41 -3.19
CA VAL A 139 -4.44 1.86 -3.15
C VAL A 139 -3.09 2.49 -3.49
N ALA A 140 -3.10 3.53 -4.34
CA ALA A 140 -1.92 4.31 -4.67
C ALA A 140 -2.22 5.81 -4.61
N MET A 141 -1.25 6.59 -4.15
CA MET A 141 -1.33 8.06 -4.06
C MET A 141 -0.27 8.68 -4.97
N SER A 142 -0.60 9.78 -5.64
CA SER A 142 0.35 10.53 -6.45
C SER A 142 1.34 11.35 -5.62
N SER A 143 0.91 11.77 -4.43
CA SER A 143 1.67 12.61 -3.49
C SER A 143 1.12 12.41 -2.07
N SER A 144 1.51 13.24 -1.09
CA SER A 144 0.88 13.19 0.23
C SER A 144 -0.61 13.56 0.09
N PRO A 145 -1.55 12.90 0.78
CA PRO A 145 -2.98 13.26 0.76
C PRO A 145 -3.27 14.63 1.38
N GLU A 146 -2.27 15.27 2.01
CA GLU A 146 -2.35 16.67 2.45
C GLU A 146 -2.10 17.66 1.32
N ASP A 147 -1.50 17.22 0.20
CA ASP A 147 -1.23 18.09 -0.94
C ASP A 147 -2.52 18.35 -1.73
N GLU A 148 -2.75 19.60 -2.14
CA GLU A 148 -3.99 20.01 -2.84
C GLU A 148 -4.26 19.20 -4.13
N ASP A 149 -3.21 18.79 -4.82
CA ASP A 149 -3.28 18.05 -6.08
C ASP A 149 -3.19 16.53 -5.91
N CYS A 150 -3.29 16.01 -4.68
CA CYS A 150 -3.21 14.57 -4.45
C CYS A 150 -4.39 13.83 -5.10
N ILE A 151 -4.07 12.81 -5.88
CA ILE A 151 -5.02 11.88 -6.46
C ILE A 151 -4.79 10.50 -5.85
N LEU A 152 -5.85 9.96 -5.26
CA LEU A 152 -5.91 8.58 -4.79
C LEU A 152 -6.53 7.69 -5.85
N ALA A 153 -5.80 6.65 -6.24
CA ALA A 153 -6.31 5.56 -7.06
C ALA A 153 -6.66 4.36 -6.17
N VAL A 154 -7.91 3.89 -6.25
CA VAL A 154 -8.42 2.75 -5.47
C VAL A 154 -8.82 1.64 -6.42
N LYS A 155 -8.13 0.49 -6.33
CA LYS A 155 -8.40 -0.69 -7.14
C LYS A 155 -9.29 -1.66 -6.37
N PHE A 156 -10.45 -1.96 -6.93
CA PHE A 156 -11.36 -2.98 -6.40
C PHE A 156 -11.14 -4.33 -7.07
N LEU A 157 -11.53 -5.40 -6.39
CA LEU A 157 -11.60 -6.73 -6.99
C LEU A 157 -12.60 -6.69 -8.16
N GLY A 158 -12.11 -7.01 -9.36
CA GLY A 158 -12.86 -6.89 -10.62
C GLY A 158 -12.31 -5.80 -11.55
N PRO A 159 -13.11 -5.30 -12.50
CA PRO A 159 -12.61 -4.38 -13.52
C PRO A 159 -12.51 -2.93 -13.04
N GLN A 160 -13.26 -2.53 -12.01
CA GLN A 160 -13.33 -1.14 -11.56
C GLN A 160 -12.00 -0.62 -10.98
N LEU A 161 -11.69 0.64 -11.30
CA LEU A 161 -10.66 1.48 -10.72
C LEU A 161 -11.28 2.86 -10.50
N SER A 162 -11.17 3.41 -9.30
CA SER A 162 -11.71 4.74 -8.98
C SER A 162 -10.58 5.71 -8.65
N PHE A 163 -10.79 6.97 -9.02
CA PHE A 163 -9.91 8.09 -8.66
C PHE A 163 -10.70 9.08 -7.81
N CYS A 164 -10.11 9.55 -6.73
CA CYS A 164 -10.70 10.56 -5.85
C CYS A 164 -9.63 11.49 -5.30
N ARG A 165 -10.06 12.65 -4.78
CA ARG A 165 -9.22 13.53 -3.99
C ARG A 165 -9.44 13.22 -2.52
N PRO A 166 -8.36 13.11 -1.73
CA PRO A 166 -8.43 13.01 -0.28
C PRO A 166 -9.13 14.19 0.39
#